data_AF-A0A1Y1LDP8-F1
#
_entry.id   AF-A0A1Y1LDP8-F1
#
_cell.length_a   1.000
_cell.length_b   1.000
_cell.length_c   1.000
_cell.angle_alpha   90.00
_cell.angle_beta   90.00
_cell.angle_gamma   90.00
#
_symmetry.space_group_name_H-M   'P 1'
#
loop_
_entity.id
_entity.type
_entity.pdbx_description
1 polymer ?
#
loop_
_entity_poly.entity_id
_entity_poly.type
_entity_poly.pdbx_seq_one_letter_code
_entity_poly.pdbx_strand_id
1 'polypeptide(L)'
;MLEAECAFINGLDDVLVLIEKLVKNVTTDVLNECEDDLKKSSEGGDNFAWLDKKFVVLTYDGAAAILKDKTKYPGDFVEGASLNKDHEKFLVEYCGGIPTFVINWPKDLKPFYMKECVEDESRVR
;
A
#
# COMPACT_ATOMS: atom_id res chain seq x y z
N MET A 1 1.04 14.96 9.21
CA MET A 1 1.18 13.57 9.68
C MET A 1 -0.11 13.25 10.43
N LEU A 2 -0.84 12.23 9.99
CA LEU A 2 -2.08 11.74 10.61
C LEU A 2 -1.79 10.34 11.14
N GLU A 3 -1.90 10.15 12.45
CA GLU A 3 -1.63 8.89 13.13
C GLU A 3 -2.88 8.46 13.89
N ALA A 4 -3.14 7.16 13.91
CA ALA A 4 -4.29 6.58 14.61
C ALA A 4 -3.89 5.26 15.25
N GLU A 5 -4.38 5.02 16.47
CA GLU A 5 -4.28 3.74 17.17
C GLU A 5 -5.68 3.23 17.50
N CYS A 6 -5.87 1.92 17.42
CA CYS A 6 -7.15 1.29 17.74
C CYS A 6 -6.92 0.09 18.66
N ALA A 7 -7.61 0.09 19.81
CA ALA A 7 -7.58 -1.03 20.75
C ALA A 7 -8.54 -2.15 20.31
N PHE A 8 -8.28 -3.37 20.80
CA PHE A 8 -9.13 -4.55 20.56
C PHE A 8 -9.28 -4.96 19.09
N ILE A 9 -8.26 -4.67 18.29
CA ILE A 9 -8.13 -5.18 16.92
C ILE A 9 -7.69 -6.65 16.94
N ASN A 10 -8.33 -7.49 16.13
CA ASN A 10 -8.06 -8.93 16.10
C ASN A 10 -6.88 -9.30 15.19
N GLY A 11 -6.66 -8.51 14.14
CA GLY A 11 -5.58 -8.75 13.20
C GLY A 11 -5.29 -7.58 12.27
N LEU A 12 -4.25 -7.75 11.45
CA LEU A 12 -3.83 -6.75 10.47
C LEU A 12 -4.96 -6.41 9.48
N ASP A 13 -5.78 -7.39 9.09
CA ASP A 13 -6.90 -7.19 8.16
C ASP A 13 -7.89 -6.11 8.62
N ASP A 14 -8.19 -6.03 9.91
CA ASP A 14 -9.07 -4.99 10.46
C ASP A 14 -8.47 -3.60 10.25
N VAL A 15 -7.15 -3.46 10.41
CA VAL A 15 -6.40 -2.22 10.18
C VAL A 15 -6.37 -1.86 8.69
N LEU A 16 -6.13 -2.83 7.81
CA LEU A 16 -6.14 -2.61 6.36
C LEU A 16 -7.51 -2.10 5.89
N VAL A 17 -8.60 -2.70 6.39
CA VAL A 17 -9.97 -2.26 6.09
C VAL A 17 -10.24 -0.86 6.62
N LEU A 18 -9.78 -0.53 7.84
CA LEU A 18 -9.93 0.80 8.41
C LEU A 18 -9.22 1.86 7.56
N ILE A 19 -7.97 1.60 7.16
CA ILE A 19 -7.17 2.51 6.32
C ILE A 19 -7.80 2.67 4.94
N GLU A 20 -8.21 1.57 4.29
CA GLU A 20 -8.87 1.62 2.99
C GLU A 20 -10.14 2.49 3.04
N LYS A 21 -10.98 2.29 4.05
CA LYS A 21 -12.19 3.11 4.25
C LYS A 21 -11.86 4.58 4.48
N LEU A 22 -10.87 4.88 5.31
CA LEU A 22 -10.44 6.25 5.57
C LEU A 22 -10.03 6.97 4.29
N VAL A 23 -9.12 6.36 3.51
CA VAL A 23 -8.61 6.97 2.26
C VAL A 23 -9.73 7.16 1.24
N LYS A 24 -10.60 6.16 1.08
CA LYS A 24 -11.73 6.26 0.15
C LYS A 24 -12.71 7.36 0.58
N ASN A 25 -13.13 7.36 1.84
CA ASN A 25 -14.11 8.34 2.33
C ASN A 25 -13.58 9.77 2.19
N VAL A 26 -12.35 10.05 2.64
CA VAL A 26 -11.74 11.38 2.52
C VAL A 26 -11.64 11.80 1.04
N THR A 27 -11.27 10.88 0.16
CA THR A 27 -11.17 11.18 -1.27
C THR A 27 -12.55 11.44 -1.88
N THR A 28 -13.57 10.66 -1.51
CA THR A 28 -14.96 10.88 -1.93
C THR A 28 -15.50 12.22 -1.45
N ASP A 29 -15.26 12.58 -0.19
CA ASP A 29 -15.70 13.87 0.37
C ASP A 29 -15.05 15.04 -0.39
N VAL A 30 -13.74 14.96 -0.65
CA VAL A 30 -13.02 15.98 -1.43
C VAL A 30 -13.54 16.08 -2.87
N LEU A 31 -13.87 14.97 -3.52
CA LEU A 31 -14.43 14.98 -4.88
C LEU A 31 -15.83 15.57 -4.94
N ASN A 32 -16.65 15.36 -3.89
CA ASN A 32 -18.01 15.85 -3.83
C ASN A 32 -18.09 17.33 -3.41
N GLU A 33 -17.20 17.78 -2.52
CA GLU A 33 -17.29 19.10 -1.89
C GLU A 33 -16.28 20.12 -2.44
N CYS A 34 -15.19 19.69 -3.09
CA CYS A 34 -14.08 20.55 -3.52
C CYS A 34 -13.79 20.48 -5.03
N GLU A 35 -14.79 20.17 -5.85
CA GLU A 35 -14.62 19.97 -7.30
C GLU A 35 -13.96 21.17 -8.01
N ASP A 36 -14.32 22.40 -7.63
CA ASP A 36 -13.78 23.62 -8.24
C ASP A 36 -12.29 23.81 -7.98
N ASP A 37 -11.79 23.39 -6.82
CA ASP A 37 -10.38 23.49 -6.46
C ASP A 37 -9.58 22.35 -7.09
N LEU A 38 -10.17 21.15 -7.20
CA LEU A 38 -9.59 20.05 -7.96
C LEU A 38 -9.39 20.43 -9.43
N LYS A 39 -10.39 21.04 -10.08
CA LYS A 39 -10.30 21.51 -11.47
C LYS A 39 -9.17 22.53 -11.69
N LYS A 40 -8.88 23.37 -10.70
CA LYS A 40 -7.78 24.35 -10.77
C LYS A 40 -6.41 23.70 -10.55
N SER A 41 -6.36 22.64 -9.74
CA SER A 41 -5.14 21.91 -9.44
C SER A 41 -4.77 20.87 -10.50
N SER A 42 -5.75 20.37 -11.26
CA SER A 42 -5.56 19.25 -12.18
C SER A 42 -4.86 19.70 -13.48
N GLU A 43 -3.54 19.89 -13.44
CA GLU A 43 -2.74 20.09 -14.68
C GLU A 43 -2.57 18.78 -15.49
N GLY A 44 -2.94 17.62 -14.94
CA GLY A 44 -2.76 16.33 -15.59
C GLY A 44 -3.67 15.22 -15.05
N GLY A 45 -4.96 15.26 -15.40
CA GLY A 45 -5.87 14.12 -15.40
C GLY A 45 -5.88 13.25 -14.15
N ASP A 46 -6.51 13.74 -13.08
CA ASP A 46 -6.67 12.94 -11.87
C ASP A 46 -7.52 11.68 -12.15
N ASN A 47 -6.93 10.51 -11.91
CA ASN A 47 -7.60 9.22 -12.11
C ASN A 47 -7.98 8.60 -10.76
N PHE A 48 -9.25 8.72 -10.40
CA PHE A 48 -9.83 8.13 -9.19
C PHE A 48 -10.57 6.81 -9.45
N ALA A 49 -10.34 6.13 -10.58
CA ALA A 49 -10.99 4.86 -10.93
C ALA A 49 -10.68 3.70 -9.95
N TRP A 50 -9.78 3.92 -8.99
CA TRP A 50 -9.50 3.00 -7.90
C TRP A 50 -10.51 3.08 -6.74
N LEU A 51 -11.33 4.13 -6.64
CA LEU A 51 -12.26 4.34 -5.52
C LEU A 51 -13.23 3.17 -5.32
N ASP A 52 -13.79 2.66 -6.41
CA ASP A 52 -14.76 1.54 -6.38
C ASP A 52 -14.08 0.17 -6.29
N LYS A 53 -12.74 0.12 -6.28
CA LYS A 53 -11.97 -1.13 -6.27
C LYS A 53 -11.42 -1.42 -4.89
N LYS A 54 -11.40 -2.68 -4.49
CA LYS A 54 -10.73 -3.11 -3.26
C LYS A 54 -9.22 -2.87 -3.39
N PHE A 55 -8.58 -2.39 -2.34
CA PHE A 55 -7.12 -2.21 -2.36
C PHE A 55 -6.44 -3.57 -2.46
N VAL A 56 -5.35 -3.63 -3.23
CA VAL A 56 -4.60 -4.86 -3.43
C VAL A 56 -3.75 -5.12 -2.20
N VAL A 57 -3.69 -6.37 -1.74
CA VAL A 57 -2.83 -6.77 -0.62
C VAL A 57 -1.80 -7.75 -1.14
N LEU A 58 -0.52 -7.38 -1.02
CA LEU A 58 0.63 -8.22 -1.35
C LEU A 58 1.41 -8.52 -0.08
N THR A 59 1.97 -9.72 0.02
CA THR A 59 3.05 -9.96 0.98
C THR A 59 4.35 -9.36 0.43
N TYR A 60 5.32 -9.06 1.31
CA TYR A 60 6.65 -8.65 0.89
C TYR A 60 7.27 -9.65 -0.08
N ASP A 61 7.10 -10.96 0.17
CA ASP A 61 7.62 -12.00 -0.71
C ASP A 61 6.92 -12.02 -2.08
N GLY A 62 5.61 -11.76 -2.12
CA GLY A 62 4.87 -11.60 -3.36
C GLY A 62 5.36 -10.39 -4.16
N ALA A 63 5.57 -9.26 -3.49
CA ALA A 63 6.16 -8.05 -4.10
C ALA A 63 7.59 -8.32 -4.61
N ALA A 64 8.42 -8.97 -3.81
CA ALA A 64 9.78 -9.36 -4.16
C ALA A 64 9.82 -10.30 -5.38
N ALA A 65 8.91 -11.29 -5.44
CA ALA A 65 8.79 -12.18 -6.59
C ALA A 65 8.44 -11.44 -7.88
N ILE A 66 7.57 -10.42 -7.80
CA ILE A 66 7.22 -9.56 -8.94
C ILE A 66 8.44 -8.73 -9.39
N LEU A 67 9.19 -8.16 -8.44
CA LEU A 67 10.33 -7.28 -8.74
C LEU A 67 11.59 -8.04 -9.20
N LYS A 68 11.76 -9.31 -8.82
CA LYS A 68 12.87 -10.15 -9.33
C LYS A 68 12.67 -10.57 -10.77
N ASP A 69 11.42 -10.68 -11.20
CA ASP A 69 11.10 -11.16 -12.53
C ASP A 69 11.45 -10.08 -13.57
N LYS A 70 12.61 -10.23 -14.21
CA LYS A 70 13.10 -9.29 -15.23
C LYS A 70 12.20 -9.17 -16.45
N THR A 71 11.27 -10.11 -16.67
CA THR A 71 10.25 -9.99 -17.73
C THR A 71 9.15 -9.00 -17.36
N LYS A 72 8.94 -8.76 -16.06
CA LYS A 72 7.96 -7.82 -15.51
C LYS A 72 8.62 -6.50 -15.15
N TYR A 73 9.70 -6.55 -14.35
CA TYR A 73 10.41 -5.39 -13.85
C TYR A 73 11.83 -5.34 -14.41
N PRO A 74 12.15 -4.39 -15.31
CA PRO A 74 13.48 -4.30 -15.90
C PRO A 74 14.55 -3.76 -14.93
N GLY A 75 14.12 -3.04 -13.88
CA GLY A 75 15.02 -2.41 -12.91
C GLY A 75 15.67 -3.41 -11.95
N ASP A 76 16.59 -2.92 -11.11
CA ASP A 76 17.31 -3.76 -10.16
C ASP A 76 16.57 -3.88 -8.84
N PHE A 77 16.57 -5.10 -8.30
CA PHE A 77 15.97 -5.43 -7.03
C PHE A 77 16.87 -6.41 -6.28
N VAL A 78 17.10 -6.11 -5.00
CA VAL A 78 17.85 -6.97 -4.09
C VAL A 78 16.86 -7.51 -3.07
N GLU A 79 16.73 -8.83 -3.00
CA GLU A 79 15.87 -9.46 -2.01
C GLU A 79 16.35 -9.21 -0.59
N GLY A 80 15.41 -8.97 0.32
CA GLY A 80 15.71 -8.62 1.71
C GLY A 80 16.07 -7.15 1.91
N ALA A 81 16.04 -6.33 0.85
CA ALA A 81 16.16 -4.88 0.97
C ALA A 81 14.78 -4.20 1.10
N SER A 82 14.76 -2.97 1.59
CA SER A 82 13.57 -2.11 1.53
C SER A 82 13.20 -1.80 0.08
N LEU A 83 11.91 -1.55 -0.16
CA LEU A 83 11.42 -1.08 -1.45
C LEU A 83 11.77 0.40 -1.61
N ASN A 84 12.26 0.78 -2.79
CA ASN A 84 12.50 2.17 -3.13
C ASN A 84 11.32 2.75 -3.93
N LYS A 85 11.37 4.06 -4.24
CA LYS A 85 10.31 4.76 -4.97
C LYS A 85 9.97 4.13 -6.33
N ASP A 86 10.96 3.62 -7.05
CA ASP A 86 10.74 3.01 -8.36
C ASP A 86 10.05 1.64 -8.22
N HIS A 87 10.42 0.86 -7.20
CA HIS A 87 9.74 -0.39 -6.85
C HIS A 87 8.29 -0.14 -6.46
N GLU A 88 8.05 0.84 -5.59
CA GLU A 88 6.71 1.22 -5.12
C GLU A 88 5.81 1.63 -6.28
N LYS A 89 6.31 2.53 -7.15
CA LYS A 89 5.56 2.99 -8.33
C LYS A 89 5.23 1.83 -9.26
N PHE A 90 6.21 0.97 -9.55
CA PHE A 90 6.01 -0.19 -10.41
C PHE A 90 4.97 -1.16 -9.85
N LEU A 91 5.00 -1.45 -8.54
CA LEU A 91 4.03 -2.35 -7.91
C LEU A 91 2.60 -1.81 -8.01
N VAL A 92 2.40 -0.51 -7.83
CA VAL A 92 1.08 0.12 -8.00
C VAL A 92 0.60 0.02 -9.45
N GLU A 93 1.47 0.28 -10.42
CA GLU A 93 1.16 0.12 -11.85
C GLU A 93 0.83 -1.34 -12.21
N TYR A 94 1.63 -2.29 -11.72
CA TYR A 94 1.41 -3.73 -11.87
C TYR A 94 0.06 -4.18 -11.27
N CYS A 95 -0.35 -3.56 -10.16
CA CYS A 95 -1.64 -3.78 -9.51
C CYS A 95 -2.80 -2.99 -10.13
N GLY A 96 -2.62 -2.44 -11.34
CA GLY A 96 -3.69 -1.78 -12.09
C GLY A 96 -3.96 -0.34 -11.67
N GLY A 97 -2.97 0.34 -11.08
CA GLY A 97 -3.09 1.72 -10.62
C GLY A 97 -3.96 1.86 -9.37
N ILE A 98 -4.06 0.81 -8.56
CA ILE A 98 -4.86 0.76 -7.34
C ILE A 98 -3.91 0.90 -6.13
N PRO A 99 -4.26 1.70 -5.11
CA PRO A 99 -3.53 1.70 -3.84
C PRO A 99 -3.33 0.26 -3.33
N THR A 100 -2.09 -0.05 -2.96
CA THR A 100 -1.65 -1.41 -2.67
C THR A 100 -0.97 -1.46 -1.31
N PHE A 101 -1.40 -2.39 -0.47
CA PHE A 101 -0.74 -2.73 0.78
C PHE A 101 0.35 -3.76 0.54
N VAL A 102 1.50 -3.57 1.19
CA VAL A 102 2.55 -4.60 1.29
C VAL A 102 2.68 -5.00 2.76
N ILE A 103 2.41 -6.26 3.07
CA ILE A 103 2.34 -6.82 4.42
C ILE A 103 3.41 -7.90 4.65
N ASN A 104 3.55 -8.39 5.89
CA ASN A 104 4.46 -9.48 6.25
C ASN A 104 5.92 -9.17 5.86
N TRP A 105 6.40 -8.01 6.31
CA TRP A 105 7.76 -7.56 6.03
C TRP A 105 8.79 -8.37 6.82
N PRO A 106 10.03 -8.53 6.30
CA PRO A 106 11.14 -9.03 7.10
C PRO A 106 11.29 -8.23 8.39
N LYS A 107 11.41 -8.93 9.52
CA LYS A 107 11.51 -8.34 10.86
C LYS A 107 12.66 -7.35 10.98
N ASP A 108 13.82 -7.68 10.41
CA ASP A 108 15.02 -6.86 10.46
C ASP A 108 14.90 -5.53 9.69
N LEU A 109 13.90 -5.40 8.81
CA LEU A 109 13.62 -4.17 8.06
C LEU A 109 12.62 -3.25 8.78
N LYS A 110 12.10 -3.67 9.93
CA LYS A 110 11.01 -3.00 10.61
C LYS A 110 11.32 -2.72 12.09
N PRO A 111 10.63 -1.75 12.71
CA PRO A 111 10.85 -1.41 14.10
C PRO A 111 10.53 -2.56 15.07
N PHE A 112 11.19 -2.54 16.23
CA PHE A 112 11.10 -3.59 17.25
C PHE A 112 9.68 -3.79 17.84
N TYR A 113 8.78 -2.82 17.68
CA TYR A 113 7.43 -2.86 18.24
C TYR A 113 6.41 -3.53 17.31
N MET A 114 6.79 -3.89 16.08
CA MET A 114 5.89 -4.63 15.19
C MET A 114 5.70 -6.06 15.67
N LYS A 115 4.48 -6.58 15.54
CA LYS A 115 4.14 -7.90 16.06
C LYS A 115 4.62 -8.97 15.09
N GLU A 116 5.18 -10.05 15.60
CA GLU A 116 5.59 -11.18 14.75
C GLU A 116 4.38 -11.85 14.08
N CYS A 117 4.61 -12.34 12.87
CA CYS A 117 3.66 -13.20 12.17
C CYS A 117 3.63 -14.57 12.87
N VAL A 118 2.42 -15.10 13.11
CA VAL A 118 2.25 -16.39 13.81
C VAL A 118 2.76 -17.56 12.98
N GLU A 119 2.70 -17.43 11.65
CA GLU A 119 3.08 -18.48 10.70
C GLU A 119 4.58 -18.43 10.36
N ASP A 120 5.25 -17.28 10.54
CA ASP A 120 6.66 -17.08 10.21
C ASP A 120 7.27 -15.97 11.09
N GLU A 121 8.06 -16.36 12.10
CA GLU A 121 8.70 -15.45 13.05
C GLU A 121 9.77 -14.54 12.40
N SER A 122 10.21 -14.83 11.18
CA SER A 122 11.09 -13.94 10.41
C SER A 122 10.34 -12.71 9.86
N ARG A 123 9.00 -12.69 9.97
CA ARG A 123 8.12 -11.65 9.45
C ARG A 123 7.38 -10.92 10.55
N VAL A 124 7.00 -9.68 10.25
CA VAL A 124 6.17 -8.85 11.11
C VAL A 124 4.91 -8.35 10.41
N ARG A 125 3.86 -8.17 11.20
CA ARG A 125 2.53 -7.69 10.82
C ARG A 125 2.07 -6.53 11.69
#